data_AF-A0A7Y3UNS2-F1
#
_entry.id   AF-A0A7Y3UNS2-F1
#
_cell.length_a   1.000
_cell.length_b   1.000
_cell.length_c   1.000
_cell.angle_alpha   90.00
_cell.angle_beta   90.00
_cell.angle_gamma   90.00
#
_symmetry.space_group_name_H-M   'P 1'
#
loop_
_entity.id
_entity.type
_entity.pdbx_description
1 polymer ?
#
loop_
_entity_poly.entity_id
_entity_poly.type
_entity_poly.pdbx_seq_one_letter_code
_entity_poly.pdbx_strand_id
1 'polypeptide(L)'
;MKTTNSYSRVVYSSHNGFRIKSEIKLSEYNCDQDLVSDKTKNQIGFSMDNKNGMIHHRFLSIQALLVISLLFFLPGITLVAAVDLPKTGQTFSYAAGDDGNIQAGLTWPSPRFQDNEDGTITDNLTGLMWIKDGSCLGHRNWGEAFNMIETLNTLPVNFNCSDYSATYDDWRLPNINELVSLLTTGDLKWLHNHGFVNIRDGYISSTTVAHNTTRLWSIQPFGIMHPFSKQMTTYGAWAVRGTSNGPATVLATGQKISYMAGDDGDRQEGEPWPSPRFADNGDGTITDNLTGIMWMQDAGTVSIGQCVGGSKSWQEALDYVACLNSIHYLGYYDWRLPNRKEFESLTDFSKYNPALPGDHLFSTVHSLPAPAPGPDYYWTSTTHTANNSAWAYFSFEGSLQDEFKSGSVTGKDSVWPVRGGIIDPPILNELVHVDRDKIVTKFFPAPVAGGPAGTFIITAIFTNTNNTSIPIFKPFFKVAELSGGNLLLNADGGAEGAGATLTPDVGDDLLSPGESVTVNFEIGLQKPNSFSFSVDLYGGLH
;
A
#
# COMPACT_ATOMS: atom_id res chain seq x y z
N MET A 1 28.71 -6.38 -38.70
CA MET A 1 27.60 -5.69 -38.01
C MET A 1 26.60 -5.18 -39.05
N LYS A 2 25.56 -5.96 -39.36
CA LYS A 2 24.38 -5.47 -40.09
C LYS A 2 23.25 -5.41 -39.09
N THR A 3 22.75 -4.21 -38.82
CA THR A 3 21.54 -3.96 -38.03
C THR A 3 20.34 -4.56 -38.79
N THR A 4 19.75 -5.63 -38.28
CA THR A 4 18.44 -6.10 -38.72
C THR A 4 17.39 -5.08 -38.30
N ASN A 5 16.67 -4.52 -39.27
CA ASN A 5 15.53 -3.62 -39.05
C ASN A 5 14.38 -4.40 -38.38
N SER A 6 14.34 -4.42 -37.06
CA SER A 6 13.13 -4.76 -36.32
C SER A 6 12.16 -3.57 -36.41
N TYR A 7 11.03 -3.75 -37.09
CA TYR A 7 9.96 -2.75 -37.10
C TYR A 7 9.17 -2.87 -35.79
N SER A 8 9.52 -2.04 -34.80
CA SER A 8 8.67 -1.76 -33.64
C SER A 8 7.68 -0.66 -34.02
N ARG A 9 6.38 -0.90 -33.85
CA ARG A 9 5.36 0.13 -34.00
C ARG A 9 4.79 0.45 -32.63
N VAL A 10 5.02 1.68 -32.16
CA VAL A 10 4.38 2.21 -30.96
C VAL A 10 2.97 2.65 -31.34
N VAL A 11 1.96 2.12 -30.63
CA VAL A 11 0.57 2.58 -30.76
C VAL A 11 0.19 3.34 -29.48
N TYR A 12 -0.24 4.60 -29.65
CA TYR A 12 -0.60 5.52 -28.56
C TYR A 12 -2.12 5.58 -28.34
N SER A 13 -2.53 5.71 -27.08
CA SER A 13 -3.89 6.07 -26.66
C SER A 13 -3.79 7.08 -25.53
N SER A 14 -4.40 8.26 -25.69
CA SER A 14 -4.48 9.29 -24.65
C SER A 14 -5.82 9.20 -23.95
N HIS A 15 -5.80 8.88 -22.65
CA HIS A 15 -6.59 9.41 -21.53
C HIS A 15 -6.08 8.68 -20.28
N ASN A 16 -5.43 9.40 -19.34
CA ASN A 16 -4.90 8.92 -18.05
C ASN A 16 -3.55 8.16 -18.08
N GLY A 17 -2.47 8.80 -18.55
CA GLY A 17 -1.10 8.28 -18.45
C GLY A 17 -0.48 7.88 -19.78
N PHE A 18 0.85 7.82 -19.80
CA PHE A 18 1.63 7.52 -21.00
C PHE A 18 1.59 6.02 -21.28
N ARG A 19 0.77 5.60 -22.24
CA ARG A 19 0.66 4.18 -22.67
C ARG A 19 1.38 3.94 -23.99
N ILE A 20 2.47 3.17 -23.94
CA ILE A 20 3.16 2.59 -25.09
C ILE A 20 2.68 1.16 -25.25
N LYS A 21 1.93 0.88 -26.32
CA LYS A 21 1.76 -0.49 -26.79
C LYS A 21 2.89 -0.83 -27.76
N SER A 22 3.72 -1.82 -27.42
CA SER A 22 4.84 -2.27 -28.26
C SER A 22 4.47 -3.58 -28.96
N GLU A 23 4.52 -3.57 -30.29
CA GLU A 23 4.49 -4.78 -31.10
C GLU A 23 5.91 -5.15 -31.54
N ILE A 24 6.44 -6.26 -31.00
CA ILE A 24 7.68 -6.86 -31.51
C ILE A 24 7.28 -7.85 -32.61
N LYS A 25 7.58 -7.49 -33.86
CA LYS A 25 7.55 -8.46 -34.98
C LYS A 25 8.97 -8.94 -35.24
N LEU A 26 9.27 -10.16 -34.78
CA LEU A 26 10.46 -10.88 -35.24
C LEU A 26 10.21 -11.34 -36.68
N SER A 27 10.89 -10.74 -37.65
CA SER A 27 11.06 -11.40 -38.96
C SER A 27 12.01 -12.58 -38.77
N GLU A 28 11.66 -13.73 -39.34
CA GLU A 28 12.34 -15.02 -39.22
C GLU A 28 13.87 -14.93 -39.21
N TYR A 29 14.46 -15.53 -38.17
CA TYR A 29 15.89 -15.77 -38.05
C TYR A 29 16.26 -16.90 -39.02
N ASN A 30 16.65 -16.57 -40.25
CA ASN A 30 17.12 -17.60 -41.18
C ASN A 30 18.59 -17.92 -40.85
N CYS A 31 18.81 -19.10 -40.27
CA CYS A 31 20.10 -19.54 -39.74
C CYS A 31 21.01 -20.20 -40.80
N ASP A 32 20.71 -20.03 -42.07
CA ASP A 32 21.51 -20.54 -43.19
C ASP A 32 21.94 -19.38 -44.09
N GLN A 33 23.10 -18.77 -43.80
CA GLN A 33 24.06 -18.21 -44.78
C GLN A 33 25.26 -17.63 -44.03
N ASP A 34 26.18 -18.49 -43.60
CA ASP A 34 27.61 -18.15 -43.48
C ASP A 34 28.43 -19.45 -43.45
N LEU A 35 28.46 -20.12 -44.61
CA LEU A 35 29.43 -21.16 -44.95
C LEU A 35 30.11 -20.78 -46.26
N VAL A 36 31.09 -19.88 -46.23
CA VAL A 36 32.20 -19.93 -47.19
C VAL A 36 33.51 -19.50 -46.50
N SER A 37 34.48 -20.36 -46.71
CA SER A 37 35.89 -20.36 -46.32
C SER A 37 36.64 -19.04 -46.42
N ASP A 38 37.53 -18.79 -45.45
CA ASP A 38 38.94 -18.63 -45.83
C ASP A 38 39.90 -19.17 -44.76
N LYS A 39 40.87 -19.95 -45.24
CA LYS A 39 41.98 -20.50 -44.46
C LYS A 39 43.15 -19.53 -44.63
N THR A 40 43.69 -19.02 -43.54
CA THR A 40 45.15 -18.84 -43.44
C THR A 40 45.60 -18.77 -41.98
N LYS A 41 46.52 -19.68 -41.66
CA LYS A 41 47.30 -19.71 -40.42
C LYS A 41 48.21 -18.48 -40.36
N ASN A 42 48.39 -17.91 -39.18
CA ASN A 42 49.71 -17.57 -38.65
C ASN A 42 49.65 -17.41 -37.11
N GLN A 43 50.39 -18.28 -36.43
CA GLN A 43 50.79 -18.14 -35.03
C GLN A 43 51.92 -17.12 -34.94
N ILE A 44 51.90 -16.22 -33.95
CA ILE A 44 53.08 -15.80 -33.15
C ILE A 44 52.56 -15.38 -31.77
N GLY A 45 53.14 -15.92 -30.69
CA GLY A 45 52.79 -15.61 -29.30
C GLY A 45 53.80 -14.69 -28.59
N PHE A 46 53.43 -14.20 -27.40
CA PHE A 46 54.30 -13.65 -26.35
C PHE A 46 53.54 -13.80 -25.01
N SER A 47 53.97 -14.64 -24.07
CA SER A 47 55.00 -14.45 -23.02
C SER A 47 54.66 -13.39 -21.97
N MET A 48 54.36 -13.87 -20.76
CA MET A 48 54.36 -13.12 -19.51
C MET A 48 55.78 -12.69 -19.16
N ASP A 49 55.92 -11.56 -18.48
CA ASP A 49 57.01 -11.38 -17.51
C ASP A 49 56.62 -10.43 -16.37
N ASN A 50 56.82 -10.96 -15.16
CA ASN A 50 56.74 -10.32 -13.86
C ASN A 50 58.02 -9.52 -13.59
N LYS A 51 57.92 -8.33 -12.99
CA LYS A 51 59.00 -7.82 -12.11
C LYS A 51 58.45 -7.10 -10.89
N ASN A 52 58.83 -7.67 -9.74
CA ASN A 52 58.74 -7.16 -8.38
C ASN A 52 59.60 -5.90 -8.16
N GLY A 53 59.21 -5.10 -7.16
CA GLY A 53 60.08 -4.08 -6.55
C GLY A 53 59.51 -3.55 -5.23
N MET A 54 59.96 -4.13 -4.12
CA MET A 54 59.72 -3.71 -2.72
C MET A 54 60.32 -2.34 -2.39
N ILE A 55 59.69 -1.59 -1.47
CA ILE A 55 60.39 -0.75 -0.48
C ILE A 55 59.63 -0.79 0.86
N HIS A 56 60.39 -0.97 1.96
CA HIS A 56 59.93 -1.07 3.36
C HIS A 56 60.34 0.17 4.19
N HIS A 57 59.49 0.47 5.19
CA HIS A 57 59.73 1.14 6.49
C HIS A 57 60.14 2.62 6.58
N ARG A 58 59.41 3.38 7.43
CA ARG A 58 59.89 4.04 8.68
C ARG A 58 58.74 4.38 9.65
N PHE A 59 59.04 4.27 10.95
CA PHE A 59 58.25 4.59 12.15
C PHE A 59 58.39 6.06 12.59
N LEU A 60 57.42 6.58 13.36
CA LEU A 60 57.43 7.61 14.45
C LEU A 60 56.10 8.42 14.40
N SER A 61 55.47 9.01 15.43
CA SER A 61 55.32 8.86 16.89
C SER A 61 54.55 10.13 17.37
N ILE A 62 53.70 10.04 18.41
CA ILE A 62 53.22 11.15 19.30
C ILE A 62 52.11 12.05 18.66
N GLN A 63 50.96 12.42 19.24
CA GLN A 63 50.60 12.81 20.62
C GLN A 63 49.07 12.74 20.83
N ALA A 64 48.63 12.40 22.05
CA ALA A 64 47.25 12.53 22.50
C ALA A 64 46.92 13.99 22.87
N LEU A 65 45.72 14.47 22.53
CA LEU A 65 45.17 15.72 23.05
C LEU A 65 43.72 15.49 23.47
N LEU A 66 43.53 15.65 24.78
CA LEU A 66 42.29 15.59 25.53
C LEU A 66 41.57 16.93 25.34
N VAL A 67 40.35 16.93 24.80
CA VAL A 67 39.41 18.04 24.95
C VAL A 67 38.07 17.48 25.38
N ILE A 68 37.77 17.69 26.66
CA ILE A 68 36.45 17.53 27.25
C ILE A 68 35.64 18.75 26.85
N SER A 69 34.61 18.56 26.03
CA SER A 69 33.44 19.44 25.98
C SER A 69 32.21 18.55 25.93
N LEU A 70 31.79 18.10 27.10
CA LEU A 70 30.61 17.26 27.31
C LEU A 70 29.60 18.12 28.05
N LEU A 71 28.55 18.55 27.36
CA LEU A 71 27.17 18.70 27.82
C LEU A 71 26.43 19.55 26.80
N PHE A 72 25.67 18.87 25.94
CA PHE A 72 24.52 19.27 25.12
C PHE A 72 24.62 18.57 23.78
N PHE A 73 24.20 17.31 23.77
CA PHE A 73 23.46 16.64 22.69
C PHE A 73 23.20 15.24 23.25
N LEU A 74 22.07 15.10 23.94
CA LEU A 74 21.48 13.77 24.11
C LEU A 74 21.33 13.18 22.70
N PRO A 75 21.72 11.92 22.48
CA PRO A 75 21.47 11.28 21.19
C PRO A 75 19.96 11.35 20.96
N GLY A 76 19.57 11.86 19.79
CA GLY A 76 18.19 11.81 19.33
C GLY A 76 17.70 10.39 19.53
N ILE A 77 16.60 10.26 20.26
CA ILE A 77 15.88 9.02 20.36
C ILE A 77 15.52 8.66 18.92
N THR A 78 16.15 7.62 18.38
CA THR A 78 15.70 6.99 17.15
C THR A 78 14.35 6.38 17.46
N LEU A 79 13.25 7.10 17.16
CA LEU A 79 11.94 6.47 17.04
C LEU A 79 12.02 5.52 15.83
N VAL A 80 12.04 4.24 16.12
CA VAL A 80 11.79 3.14 15.17
C VAL A 80 10.74 2.28 15.88
N ALA A 81 9.58 1.95 15.32
CA ALA A 81 9.10 2.03 13.94
C ALA A 81 7.67 2.61 13.89
N ALA A 82 7.38 3.37 12.84
CA ALA A 82 6.01 3.55 12.38
C ALA A 82 5.59 2.27 11.64
N VAL A 83 4.43 1.70 11.96
CA VAL A 83 3.76 0.70 11.15
C VAL A 83 3.21 1.40 9.92
N ASP A 84 3.61 0.90 8.75
CA ASP A 84 3.14 1.40 7.47
C ASP A 84 1.75 0.85 7.17
N LEU A 85 0.76 1.75 7.11
CA LEU A 85 -0.60 1.38 6.74
C LEU A 85 -0.68 1.14 5.23
N PRO A 86 -1.36 0.08 4.76
CA PRO A 86 -1.44 -0.21 3.33
C PRO A 86 -2.42 0.73 2.62
N LYS A 87 -2.24 0.90 1.31
CA LYS A 87 -3.28 1.50 0.46
C LYS A 87 -4.59 0.74 0.60
N THR A 88 -5.72 1.44 0.42
CA THR A 88 -7.06 0.84 0.51
C THR A 88 -7.42 -0.02 -0.70
N GLY A 89 -6.71 0.17 -1.83
CA GLY A 89 -7.04 -0.42 -3.12
C GLY A 89 -7.95 0.46 -3.98
N GLN A 90 -8.39 1.62 -3.49
CA GLN A 90 -9.09 2.59 -4.35
C GLN A 90 -8.10 3.20 -5.34
N THR A 91 -8.37 3.04 -6.64
CA THR A 91 -7.58 3.66 -7.71
C THR A 91 -8.38 4.65 -8.55
N PHE A 92 -9.71 4.55 -8.51
CA PHE A 92 -10.59 5.48 -9.20
C PHE A 92 -10.90 6.67 -8.28
N SER A 93 -10.62 7.88 -8.74
CA SER A 93 -10.99 9.11 -8.04
C SER A 93 -12.40 9.54 -8.43
N TYR A 94 -13.23 9.79 -7.42
CA TYR A 94 -14.58 10.32 -7.57
C TYR A 94 -14.66 11.83 -7.31
N ALA A 95 -13.68 12.39 -6.59
CA ALA A 95 -13.54 13.81 -6.33
C ALA A 95 -12.07 14.15 -6.00
N ALA A 96 -11.68 15.41 -6.22
CA ALA A 96 -10.36 15.89 -5.81
C ALA A 96 -10.18 15.75 -4.28
N GLY A 97 -9.02 15.27 -3.86
CA GLY A 97 -8.70 15.02 -2.44
C GLY A 97 -9.26 13.71 -1.88
N ASP A 98 -9.93 12.88 -2.69
CA ASP A 98 -10.39 11.56 -2.26
C ASP A 98 -9.27 10.50 -2.27
N ASP A 99 -9.58 9.31 -1.75
CA ASP A 99 -8.59 8.25 -1.60
C ASP A 99 -8.12 7.67 -2.95
N GLY A 100 -8.94 7.72 -4.00
CA GLY A 100 -8.51 7.37 -5.35
C GLY A 100 -7.58 8.41 -5.97
N ASN A 101 -7.70 9.68 -5.58
CA ASN A 101 -6.80 10.76 -5.97
C ASN A 101 -5.47 10.73 -5.22
N ILE A 102 -5.51 10.56 -3.90
CA ILE A 102 -4.31 10.62 -3.03
C ILE A 102 -3.62 9.25 -2.93
N GLN A 103 -4.41 8.17 -2.85
CA GLN A 103 -3.94 6.79 -2.68
C GLN A 103 -2.91 6.64 -1.56
N ALA A 104 -3.23 7.22 -0.40
CA ALA A 104 -2.37 7.17 0.78
C ALA A 104 -2.21 5.72 1.28
N GLY A 105 -1.01 5.40 1.74
CA GLY A 105 -0.60 4.11 2.26
C GLY A 105 0.47 3.42 1.41
N LEU A 106 1.05 2.37 1.99
CA LEU A 106 2.06 1.52 1.37
C LEU A 106 1.49 0.80 0.16
N THR A 107 2.22 0.86 -0.96
CA THR A 107 1.89 0.11 -2.18
C THR A 107 1.92 -1.40 -1.89
N TRP A 108 0.95 -2.14 -2.41
CA TRP A 108 0.90 -3.59 -2.21
C TRP A 108 1.99 -4.31 -3.02
N PRO A 109 2.57 -5.39 -2.49
CA PRO A 109 3.43 -6.29 -3.26
C PRO A 109 2.72 -6.86 -4.49
N SER A 110 3.49 -7.21 -5.52
CA SER A 110 3.01 -7.87 -6.73
C SER A 110 3.77 -9.19 -6.96
N PRO A 111 3.17 -10.37 -6.74
CA PRO A 111 1.79 -10.57 -6.28
C PRO A 111 1.63 -10.29 -4.77
N ARG A 112 0.46 -9.78 -4.38
CA ARG A 112 0.08 -9.67 -2.96
C ARG A 112 -0.22 -11.05 -2.38
N PHE A 113 -1.02 -11.85 -3.08
CA PHE A 113 -1.40 -13.18 -2.64
C PHE A 113 -0.65 -14.23 -3.42
N GLN A 114 0.11 -15.06 -2.73
CA GLN A 114 0.90 -16.15 -3.28
C GLN A 114 0.22 -17.48 -2.93
N ASP A 115 -0.23 -18.22 -3.95
CA ASP A 115 -0.68 -19.61 -3.78
C ASP A 115 0.54 -20.49 -3.48
N ASN A 116 0.46 -21.27 -2.40
CA ASN A 116 1.53 -22.17 -1.97
C ASN A 116 1.39 -23.58 -2.57
N GLU A 117 0.38 -23.81 -3.41
CA GLU A 117 0.08 -25.09 -4.07
C GLU A 117 -0.23 -26.25 -3.11
N ASP A 118 -0.56 -25.94 -1.85
CA ASP A 118 -0.88 -26.89 -0.78
C ASP A 118 -2.27 -26.63 -0.15
N GLY A 119 -3.09 -25.81 -0.82
CA GLY A 119 -4.39 -25.34 -0.34
C GLY A 119 -4.31 -24.17 0.64
N THR A 120 -3.16 -23.51 0.74
CA THR A 120 -2.98 -22.26 1.49
C THR A 120 -2.53 -21.10 0.59
N ILE A 121 -2.80 -19.88 1.02
CA ILE A 121 -2.37 -18.64 0.37
C ILE A 121 -1.62 -17.78 1.38
N THR A 122 -0.44 -17.32 1.00
CA THR A 122 0.33 -16.33 1.76
C THR A 122 -0.02 -14.92 1.29
N ASP A 123 -0.41 -14.03 2.19
CA ASP A 123 -0.56 -12.60 1.93
C ASP A 123 0.79 -11.90 2.16
N ASN A 124 1.54 -11.65 1.09
CA ASN A 124 2.85 -11.00 1.11
C ASN A 124 2.80 -9.57 1.67
N LEU A 125 1.62 -8.94 1.75
CA LEU A 125 1.46 -7.62 2.36
C LEU A 125 1.54 -7.69 3.88
N THR A 126 0.89 -8.69 4.49
CA THR A 126 0.77 -8.81 5.95
C THR A 126 1.71 -9.86 6.55
N GLY A 127 2.19 -10.81 5.72
CA GLY A 127 2.92 -12.00 6.15
C GLY A 127 2.03 -13.14 6.64
N LEU A 128 0.72 -12.93 6.73
CA LEU A 128 -0.24 -13.94 7.21
C LEU A 128 -0.52 -15.00 6.14
N MET A 129 -0.79 -16.22 6.59
CA MET A 129 -1.17 -17.33 5.72
C MET A 129 -2.61 -17.77 6.02
N TRP A 130 -3.37 -17.98 4.96
CA TRP A 130 -4.80 -18.26 5.01
C TRP A 130 -5.11 -19.59 4.34
N ILE A 131 -6.15 -20.29 4.80
CA ILE A 131 -6.71 -21.39 4.02
C ILE A 131 -7.30 -20.82 2.72
N LYS A 132 -6.96 -21.44 1.58
CA LYS A 132 -7.40 -21.01 0.24
C LYS A 132 -8.91 -21.11 0.06
N ASP A 133 -9.53 -22.15 0.61
CA ASP A 133 -10.97 -22.37 0.58
C ASP A 133 -11.68 -21.63 1.72
N GLY A 134 -12.28 -20.48 1.39
CA GLY A 134 -13.02 -19.65 2.34
C GLY A 134 -14.30 -20.31 2.88
N SER A 135 -14.68 -21.48 2.37
CA SER A 135 -15.85 -22.24 2.84
C SER A 135 -15.50 -23.41 3.75
N CYS A 136 -14.19 -23.73 3.88
CA CYS A 136 -13.59 -24.89 4.56
C CYS A 136 -14.18 -25.20 5.94
N LEU A 137 -14.30 -24.19 6.81
CA LEU A 137 -14.82 -24.39 8.18
C LEU A 137 -16.36 -24.28 8.29
N GLY A 138 -17.03 -23.89 7.21
CA GLY A 138 -18.48 -23.76 7.17
C GLY A 138 -19.04 -22.60 8.00
N HIS A 139 -20.37 -22.62 8.10
CA HIS A 139 -21.19 -21.75 8.96
C HIS A 139 -21.17 -22.25 10.40
N ARG A 140 -20.77 -21.40 11.35
CA ARG A 140 -20.55 -21.81 12.75
C ARG A 140 -20.97 -20.70 13.70
N ASN A 141 -21.47 -21.10 14.88
CA ASN A 141 -21.51 -20.17 16.00
C ASN A 141 -20.09 -20.03 16.59
N TRP A 142 -19.90 -19.09 17.50
CA TRP A 142 -18.55 -18.73 17.95
C TRP A 142 -17.80 -19.88 18.62
N GLY A 143 -18.47 -20.62 19.52
CA GLY A 143 -17.85 -21.76 20.21
C GLY A 143 -17.55 -22.92 19.27
N GLU A 144 -18.46 -23.21 18.33
CA GLU A 144 -18.23 -24.24 17.32
C GLU A 144 -17.03 -23.92 16.43
N ALA A 145 -16.80 -22.64 16.10
CA ALA A 145 -15.68 -22.23 15.28
C ALA A 145 -14.32 -22.57 15.93
N PHE A 146 -14.17 -22.35 17.24
CA PHE A 146 -12.95 -22.74 17.96
C PHE A 146 -12.77 -24.26 17.99
N ASN A 147 -13.84 -25.03 18.18
CA ASN A 147 -13.78 -26.50 18.09
C ASN A 147 -13.34 -26.98 16.69
N MET A 148 -13.77 -26.29 15.63
CA MET A 148 -13.33 -26.59 14.27
C MET A 148 -11.84 -26.27 14.08
N ILE A 149 -11.35 -25.16 14.63
CA ILE A 149 -9.92 -24.82 14.59
C ILE A 149 -9.08 -25.89 15.32
N GLU A 150 -9.50 -26.33 16.51
CA GLU A 150 -8.83 -27.41 17.24
C GLU A 150 -8.81 -28.73 16.44
N THR A 151 -9.93 -29.05 15.79
CA THR A 151 -10.03 -30.23 14.92
C THR A 151 -9.16 -30.09 13.68
N LEU A 152 -9.07 -28.89 13.09
CA LEU A 152 -8.23 -28.63 11.92
C LEU A 152 -6.74 -28.84 12.24
N ASN A 153 -6.30 -28.39 13.41
CA ASN A 153 -4.92 -28.54 13.86
C ASN A 153 -4.53 -29.98 14.21
N THR A 154 -5.50 -30.82 14.60
CA THR A 154 -5.23 -32.20 15.07
C THR A 154 -5.60 -33.28 14.05
N LEU A 155 -6.66 -33.05 13.26
CA LEU A 155 -7.26 -34.00 12.33
C LEU A 155 -7.73 -33.27 11.04
N PRO A 156 -6.83 -32.64 10.26
CA PRO A 156 -7.18 -31.88 9.06
C PRO A 156 -7.91 -32.72 8.00
N VAL A 157 -7.68 -34.03 7.99
CA VAL A 157 -8.36 -35.00 7.10
C VAL A 157 -9.88 -35.04 7.27
N ASN A 158 -10.43 -34.51 8.37
CA ASN A 158 -11.87 -34.41 8.59
C ASN A 158 -12.51 -33.25 7.79
N PHE A 159 -11.70 -32.38 7.20
CA PHE A 159 -12.17 -31.26 6.41
C PHE A 159 -11.97 -31.53 4.91
N ASN A 160 -12.98 -31.17 4.13
CA ASN A 160 -12.94 -31.29 2.67
C ASN A 160 -12.63 -29.94 2.03
N CYS A 161 -11.49 -29.36 2.38
CA CYS A 161 -11.07 -28.04 1.89
C CYS A 161 -10.39 -28.18 0.54
N SER A 162 -10.76 -27.33 -0.41
CA SER A 162 -10.28 -27.42 -1.80
C SER A 162 -8.74 -27.41 -1.84
N ASP A 163 -8.15 -28.45 -2.46
CA ASP A 163 -6.71 -28.64 -2.67
C ASP A 163 -5.86 -28.65 -1.38
N TYR A 164 -6.46 -28.82 -0.21
CA TYR A 164 -5.74 -28.77 1.06
C TYR A 164 -4.89 -30.03 1.29
N SER A 165 -3.57 -29.82 1.28
CA SER A 165 -2.56 -30.86 1.53
C SER A 165 -1.47 -30.41 2.51
N ALA A 166 -1.55 -29.18 3.01
CA ALA A 166 -0.66 -28.65 4.03
C ALA A 166 -0.75 -29.42 5.36
N THR A 167 0.32 -29.37 6.15
CA THR A 167 0.48 -30.14 7.40
C THR A 167 0.63 -29.26 8.65
N TYR A 168 0.14 -28.02 8.59
CA TYR A 168 0.21 -27.06 9.69
C TYR A 168 -0.79 -27.36 10.81
N ASP A 169 -0.40 -27.04 12.06
CA ASP A 169 -1.12 -27.37 13.30
C ASP A 169 -1.31 -26.17 14.24
N ASP A 170 -1.07 -24.96 13.75
CA ASP A 170 -1.12 -23.68 14.47
C ASP A 170 -2.16 -22.72 13.88
N TRP A 171 -3.19 -23.24 13.21
CA TRP A 171 -4.32 -22.44 12.74
C TRP A 171 -5.07 -21.80 13.91
N ARG A 172 -5.60 -20.61 13.68
CA ARG A 172 -6.46 -19.87 14.60
C ARG A 172 -7.63 -19.21 13.88
N LEU A 173 -8.64 -18.83 14.66
CA LEU A 173 -9.66 -17.90 14.20
C LEU A 173 -9.07 -16.48 14.21
N PRO A 174 -9.13 -15.73 13.08
CA PRO A 174 -8.54 -14.41 12.98
C PRO A 174 -9.22 -13.42 13.92
N ASN A 175 -8.44 -12.50 14.47
CA ASN A 175 -9.02 -11.31 15.08
C ASN A 175 -9.60 -10.37 14.01
N ILE A 176 -10.31 -9.33 14.44
CA ILE A 176 -11.00 -8.45 13.49
C ILE A 176 -10.03 -7.69 12.59
N ASN A 177 -8.86 -7.28 13.08
CA ASN A 177 -7.85 -6.58 12.29
C ASN A 177 -7.25 -7.49 11.21
N GLU A 178 -7.02 -8.77 11.53
CA GLU A 178 -6.57 -9.77 10.55
C GLU A 178 -7.61 -9.98 9.45
N LEU A 179 -8.90 -10.12 9.78
CA LEU A 179 -9.96 -10.22 8.75
C LEU A 179 -10.08 -8.97 7.89
N VAL A 180 -10.06 -7.79 8.52
CA VAL A 180 -10.16 -6.50 7.82
C VAL A 180 -8.97 -6.25 6.90
N SER A 181 -7.81 -6.85 7.17
CA SER A 181 -6.62 -6.76 6.31
C SER A 181 -6.87 -7.32 4.90
N LEU A 182 -7.78 -8.28 4.73
CA LEU A 182 -8.15 -8.86 3.44
C LEU A 182 -9.09 -7.97 2.60
N LEU A 183 -9.71 -6.95 3.20
CA LEU A 183 -10.66 -6.07 2.51
C LEU A 183 -9.95 -4.95 1.73
N THR A 184 -10.59 -4.47 0.66
CA THR A 184 -10.11 -3.35 -0.17
C THR A 184 -11.02 -2.12 -0.02
N THR A 185 -11.90 -1.83 -0.97
CA THR A 185 -12.93 -0.78 -0.90
C THR A 185 -14.34 -1.36 -0.76
N GLY A 186 -14.47 -2.69 -0.83
CA GLY A 186 -15.73 -3.42 -0.82
C GLY A 186 -15.64 -4.78 -0.13
N ASP A 187 -16.31 -5.79 -0.66
CA ASP A 187 -16.42 -7.12 -0.05
C ASP A 187 -15.20 -8.02 -0.31
N LEU A 188 -15.22 -9.22 0.30
CA LEU A 188 -14.16 -10.24 0.17
C LEU A 188 -14.19 -11.00 -1.16
N LYS A 189 -15.20 -10.83 -2.02
CA LYS A 189 -15.33 -11.63 -3.26
C LYS A 189 -14.23 -11.32 -4.27
N TRP A 190 -13.59 -10.15 -4.16
CA TRP A 190 -12.42 -9.78 -4.96
C TRP A 190 -11.25 -10.78 -4.82
N LEU A 191 -11.17 -11.49 -3.69
CA LEU A 191 -10.14 -12.51 -3.42
C LEU A 191 -10.23 -13.70 -4.39
N HIS A 192 -11.38 -13.95 -5.01
CA HIS A 192 -11.53 -14.99 -6.04
C HIS A 192 -10.57 -14.77 -7.22
N ASN A 193 -10.30 -13.50 -7.56
CA ASN A 193 -9.36 -13.16 -8.62
C ASN A 193 -7.88 -13.30 -8.20
N HIS A 194 -7.65 -13.74 -6.95
CA HIS A 194 -6.33 -13.85 -6.32
C HIS A 194 -6.09 -15.25 -5.74
N GLY A 195 -6.73 -16.27 -6.34
CA GLY A 195 -6.50 -17.68 -6.03
C GLY A 195 -7.40 -18.26 -4.93
N PHE A 196 -8.06 -17.43 -4.12
CA PHE A 196 -9.00 -17.94 -3.12
C PHE A 196 -10.25 -18.54 -3.77
N VAL A 197 -10.84 -19.56 -3.14
CA VAL A 197 -12.03 -20.26 -3.66
C VAL A 197 -13.14 -20.33 -2.61
N ASN A 198 -14.38 -20.45 -3.08
CA ASN A 198 -15.57 -20.60 -2.25
C ASN A 198 -15.74 -19.53 -1.15
N ILE A 199 -15.40 -18.27 -1.47
CA ILE A 199 -15.56 -17.14 -0.55
C ILE A 199 -17.04 -16.94 -0.18
N ARG A 200 -17.32 -16.82 1.12
CA ARG A 200 -18.66 -16.59 1.68
C ARG A 200 -18.97 -15.10 1.79
N ASP A 201 -20.25 -14.78 2.00
CA ASP A 201 -20.72 -13.40 2.12
C ASP A 201 -20.32 -12.72 3.45
N GLY A 202 -19.82 -13.46 4.45
CA GLY A 202 -19.37 -12.88 5.71
C GLY A 202 -18.68 -13.88 6.64
N TYR A 203 -17.87 -13.36 7.56
CA TYR A 203 -16.99 -14.10 8.45
C TYR A 203 -17.00 -13.55 9.88
N ILE A 204 -16.96 -14.45 10.87
CA ILE A 204 -16.82 -14.10 12.28
C ILE A 204 -15.34 -13.97 12.68
N SER A 205 -15.03 -13.08 13.61
CA SER A 205 -13.69 -12.96 14.22
C SER A 205 -13.61 -13.59 15.61
N SER A 206 -12.40 -13.71 16.15
CA SER A 206 -12.12 -14.01 17.55
C SER A 206 -12.24 -12.80 18.49
N THR A 207 -12.52 -11.60 17.97
CA THR A 207 -12.61 -10.36 18.75
C THR A 207 -14.01 -10.19 19.35
N THR A 208 -14.09 -10.11 20.67
CA THR A 208 -15.35 -9.84 21.40
C THR A 208 -15.69 -8.34 21.36
N VAL A 209 -16.98 -7.99 21.38
CA VAL A 209 -17.42 -6.58 21.46
C VAL A 209 -17.32 -6.07 22.90
N ALA A 210 -16.59 -4.97 23.12
CA ALA A 210 -16.28 -4.45 24.46
C ALA A 210 -17.51 -4.18 25.35
N HIS A 211 -18.55 -3.55 24.79
CA HIS A 211 -19.75 -3.18 25.55
C HIS A 211 -20.79 -4.31 25.64
N ASN A 212 -20.62 -5.42 24.92
CA ASN A 212 -21.54 -6.56 24.94
C ASN A 212 -20.82 -7.87 24.61
N THR A 213 -20.45 -8.60 25.66
CA THR A 213 -19.65 -9.83 25.57
C THR A 213 -20.40 -11.02 24.95
N THR A 214 -21.71 -10.91 24.75
CA THR A 214 -22.52 -11.90 24.00
C THR A 214 -22.35 -11.77 22.48
N ARG A 215 -21.64 -10.72 22.02
CA ARG A 215 -21.39 -10.43 20.61
C ARG A 215 -19.90 -10.46 20.28
N LEU A 216 -19.61 -10.73 19.02
CA LEU A 216 -18.28 -10.70 18.39
C LEU A 216 -18.27 -9.68 17.25
N TRP A 217 -17.09 -9.26 16.82
CA TRP A 217 -16.93 -8.50 15.58
C TRP A 217 -16.94 -9.42 14.37
N SER A 218 -17.61 -9.00 13.30
CA SER A 218 -17.71 -9.78 12.06
C SER A 218 -17.55 -8.88 10.85
N ILE A 219 -17.10 -9.47 9.75
CA ILE A 219 -17.22 -8.89 8.42
C ILE A 219 -18.48 -9.45 7.78
N GLN A 220 -19.41 -8.56 7.46
CA GLN A 220 -20.72 -8.87 6.89
C GLN A 220 -20.68 -8.64 5.36
N PRO A 221 -21.78 -8.91 4.63
CA PRO A 221 -21.85 -8.60 3.21
C PRO A 221 -21.44 -7.14 2.94
N PHE A 222 -20.84 -6.88 1.77
CA PHE A 222 -20.31 -5.58 1.40
C PHE A 222 -19.07 -5.11 2.19
N GLY A 223 -18.46 -6.00 2.98
CA GLY A 223 -17.25 -5.69 3.75
C GLY A 223 -17.52 -4.91 5.05
N ILE A 224 -18.78 -4.78 5.45
CA ILE A 224 -19.19 -4.00 6.63
C ILE A 224 -18.68 -4.69 7.90
N MET A 225 -17.99 -3.93 8.75
CA MET A 225 -17.57 -4.38 10.07
C MET A 225 -18.65 -4.06 11.09
N HIS A 226 -19.33 -5.08 11.62
CA HIS A 226 -20.45 -4.85 12.54
C HIS A 226 -20.58 -5.97 13.58
N PRO A 227 -21.02 -5.65 14.82
CA PRO A 227 -21.28 -6.65 15.85
C PRO A 227 -22.24 -7.77 15.42
N PHE A 228 -21.97 -9.00 15.82
CA PHE A 228 -22.78 -10.19 15.50
C PHE A 228 -22.94 -11.08 16.74
N SER A 229 -24.08 -11.78 16.83
CA SER A 229 -24.36 -12.64 17.99
C SER A 229 -23.49 -13.88 17.98
N LYS A 230 -22.85 -14.21 19.12
CA LYS A 230 -22.03 -15.43 19.28
C LYS A 230 -22.82 -16.73 19.12
N GLN A 231 -24.16 -16.66 19.19
CA GLN A 231 -25.07 -17.82 19.09
C GLN A 231 -25.56 -18.09 17.66
N MET A 232 -25.38 -17.14 16.74
CA MET A 232 -25.87 -17.26 15.37
C MET A 232 -24.85 -17.96 14.49
N THR A 233 -25.33 -18.68 13.47
CA THR A 233 -24.49 -19.48 12.55
C THR A 233 -24.42 -18.89 11.14
N THR A 234 -24.96 -17.69 10.92
CA THR A 234 -25.11 -17.10 9.57
C THR A 234 -23.78 -16.89 8.83
N TYR A 235 -22.70 -16.56 9.54
CA TYR A 235 -21.41 -16.25 8.93
C TYR A 235 -20.41 -17.40 9.08
N GLY A 236 -19.43 -17.43 8.17
CA GLY A 236 -18.42 -18.47 8.13
C GLY A 236 -17.31 -18.24 9.17
N ALA A 237 -16.56 -19.30 9.46
CA ALA A 237 -15.24 -19.19 10.07
C ALA A 237 -14.16 -19.34 8.98
N TRP A 238 -13.04 -18.64 9.14
CA TRP A 238 -11.88 -18.74 8.26
C TRP A 238 -10.63 -18.92 9.10
N ALA A 239 -9.79 -19.89 8.77
CA ALA A 239 -8.53 -20.09 9.46
C ALA A 239 -7.41 -19.19 8.91
N VAL A 240 -6.68 -18.58 9.82
CA VAL A 240 -5.42 -17.85 9.57
C VAL A 240 -4.31 -18.45 10.43
N ARG A 241 -3.06 -18.26 10.01
CA ARG A 241 -1.87 -18.63 10.79
C ARG A 241 -0.68 -17.71 10.50
N GLY A 242 0.40 -17.93 11.24
CA GLY A 242 1.63 -17.15 11.15
C GLY A 242 1.58 -15.86 11.98
N THR A 243 2.67 -15.09 11.92
CA THR A 243 2.79 -13.78 12.56
C THR A 243 2.73 -12.71 11.48
N SER A 244 2.09 -11.58 11.75
CA SER A 244 2.14 -10.47 10.81
C SER A 244 3.54 -9.86 10.82
N ASN A 245 4.31 -10.10 9.78
CA ASN A 245 5.69 -9.63 9.60
C ASN A 245 5.95 -9.11 8.17
N GLY A 246 4.88 -8.93 7.40
CA GLY A 246 4.93 -8.33 6.08
C GLY A 246 5.10 -6.81 6.15
N PRO A 247 5.27 -6.15 4.99
CA PRO A 247 5.51 -4.72 4.90
C PRO A 247 4.43 -3.85 5.55
N ALA A 248 3.17 -4.28 5.53
CA ALA A 248 2.08 -3.64 6.26
C ALA A 248 1.60 -4.55 7.39
N THR A 249 2.20 -4.37 8.57
CA THR A 249 1.91 -5.19 9.73
C THR A 249 0.49 -4.96 10.26
N VAL A 250 -0.21 -6.04 10.60
CA VAL A 250 -1.54 -6.00 11.19
C VAL A 250 -1.43 -5.65 12.68
N LEU A 251 -2.14 -4.62 13.11
CA LEU A 251 -2.12 -4.12 14.48
C LEU A 251 -2.89 -5.04 15.43
N ALA A 252 -2.46 -5.10 16.69
CA ALA A 252 -3.25 -5.68 17.76
C ALA A 252 -4.57 -4.90 17.95
N THR A 253 -5.61 -5.58 18.43
CA THR A 253 -6.96 -4.98 18.58
C THR A 253 -7.15 -4.21 19.89
N GLY A 254 -6.22 -4.36 20.83
CA GLY A 254 -6.32 -3.84 22.20
C GLY A 254 -7.03 -4.76 23.18
N GLN A 255 -7.66 -5.85 22.72
CA GLN A 255 -8.32 -6.82 23.62
C GLN A 255 -7.33 -7.49 24.57
N LYS A 256 -7.70 -7.58 25.85
CA LYS A 256 -6.90 -8.23 26.91
C LYS A 256 -7.71 -9.21 27.77
N ILE A 257 -9.02 -9.23 27.60
CA ILE A 257 -9.91 -10.11 28.36
C ILE A 257 -10.29 -11.26 27.45
N SER A 258 -9.89 -12.47 27.84
CA SER A 258 -10.33 -13.68 27.17
C SER A 258 -11.70 -14.13 27.68
N TYR A 259 -12.56 -14.50 26.74
CA TYR A 259 -13.89 -15.08 26.98
C TYR A 259 -13.97 -16.53 26.50
N MET A 260 -12.96 -17.00 25.77
CA MET A 260 -12.80 -18.37 25.30
C MET A 260 -11.31 -18.63 25.00
N ALA A 261 -10.81 -19.83 25.31
CA ALA A 261 -9.43 -20.18 24.98
C ALA A 261 -9.17 -20.03 23.47
N GLY A 262 -8.04 -19.41 23.12
CA GLY A 262 -7.66 -19.09 21.74
C GLY A 262 -8.33 -17.85 21.14
N ASP A 263 -9.18 -17.15 21.88
CA ASP A 263 -9.76 -15.88 21.41
C ASP A 263 -8.76 -14.72 21.40
N ASP A 264 -9.20 -13.57 20.91
CA ASP A 264 -8.33 -12.40 20.72
C ASP A 264 -7.74 -11.86 22.04
N GLY A 265 -8.49 -11.95 23.14
CA GLY A 265 -7.99 -11.56 24.47
C GLY A 265 -6.95 -12.53 25.04
N ASP A 266 -7.01 -13.80 24.65
CA ASP A 266 -6.03 -14.84 25.01
C ASP A 266 -4.75 -14.70 24.17
N ARG A 267 -4.89 -14.55 22.85
CA ARG A 267 -3.75 -14.57 21.92
C ARG A 267 -3.10 -13.21 21.70
N GLN A 268 -3.88 -12.14 21.67
CA GLN A 268 -3.44 -10.75 21.48
C GLN A 268 -2.54 -10.59 20.25
N GLU A 269 -2.91 -11.24 19.13
CA GLU A 269 -2.15 -11.25 17.89
C GLU A 269 -2.11 -9.85 17.24
N GLY A 270 -1.00 -9.55 16.56
CA GLY A 270 -0.76 -8.28 15.87
C GLY A 270 0.30 -7.41 16.55
N GLU A 271 0.70 -6.34 15.87
CA GLU A 271 1.73 -5.43 16.39
C GLU A 271 1.22 -4.69 17.63
N PRO A 272 1.91 -4.79 18.77
CA PRO A 272 1.54 -4.06 19.97
C PRO A 272 1.71 -2.55 19.78
N TRP A 273 0.88 -1.76 20.44
CA TRP A 273 0.98 -0.31 20.36
C TRP A 273 2.14 0.24 21.21
N PRO A 274 2.85 1.28 20.75
CA PRO A 274 3.87 1.95 21.54
C PRO A 274 3.26 2.67 22.75
N SER A 275 4.08 2.94 23.76
CA SER A 275 3.69 3.74 24.92
C SER A 275 4.77 4.82 25.18
N PRO A 276 4.44 6.12 25.08
CA PRO A 276 3.13 6.66 24.73
C PRO A 276 2.79 6.45 23.25
N ARG A 277 1.51 6.19 22.95
CA ARG A 277 1.04 6.08 21.56
C ARG A 277 0.89 7.45 20.92
N PHE A 278 0.33 8.40 21.64
CA PHE A 278 0.03 9.74 21.12
C PHE A 278 0.95 10.78 21.75
N ALA A 279 1.48 11.67 20.92
CA ALA A 279 2.30 12.80 21.33
C ALA A 279 1.61 14.11 20.93
N ASP A 280 1.33 14.95 21.92
CA ASP A 280 0.85 16.32 21.70
C ASP A 280 2.03 17.20 21.25
N ASN A 281 1.88 17.86 20.09
CA ASN A 281 2.90 18.73 19.52
C ASN A 281 2.83 20.17 20.08
N GLY A 282 1.82 20.51 20.87
CA GLY A 282 1.63 21.83 21.48
C GLY A 282 1.14 22.90 20.50
N ASP A 283 0.81 22.51 19.26
CA ASP A 283 0.35 23.38 18.18
C ASP A 283 -1.11 23.07 17.76
N GLY A 284 -1.83 22.25 18.53
CA GLY A 284 -3.17 21.77 18.19
C GLY A 284 -3.19 20.52 17.32
N THR A 285 -2.04 19.87 17.14
CA THR A 285 -1.91 18.57 16.46
C THR A 285 -1.39 17.48 17.40
N ILE A 286 -1.74 16.24 17.07
CA ILE A 286 -1.28 15.04 17.76
C ILE A 286 -0.59 14.12 16.76
N THR A 287 0.62 13.67 17.07
CA THR A 287 1.32 12.62 16.32
C THR A 287 0.97 11.25 16.91
N ASP A 288 0.51 10.32 16.07
CA ASP A 288 0.38 8.90 16.41
C ASP A 288 1.74 8.22 16.18
N ASN A 289 2.46 7.91 17.27
CA ASN A 289 3.78 7.27 17.22
C ASN A 289 3.72 5.86 16.64
N LEU A 290 2.54 5.24 16.56
CA LEU A 290 2.37 3.93 15.92
C LEU A 290 2.45 4.04 14.40
N THR A 291 1.90 5.08 13.78
CA THR A 291 1.76 5.19 12.31
C THR A 291 2.58 6.33 11.71
N GLY A 292 3.08 7.24 12.55
CA GLY A 292 3.72 8.49 12.12
C GLY A 292 2.74 9.52 11.53
N ILE A 293 1.44 9.21 11.49
CA ILE A 293 0.40 10.12 11.00
C ILE A 293 0.12 11.19 12.06
N MET A 294 -0.10 12.41 11.60
CA MET A 294 -0.48 13.54 12.45
C MET A 294 -1.95 13.88 12.25
N TRP A 295 -2.66 14.04 13.36
CA TRP A 295 -4.10 14.28 13.43
C TRP A 295 -4.35 15.67 14.02
N MET A 296 -5.46 16.30 13.62
CA MET A 296 -5.99 17.43 14.38
C MET A 296 -6.36 16.97 15.79
N GLN A 297 -6.00 17.75 16.82
CA GLN A 297 -6.32 17.42 18.21
C GLN A 297 -7.81 17.54 18.52
N ASP A 298 -8.48 18.54 17.93
CA ASP A 298 -9.94 18.70 17.98
C ASP A 298 -10.55 17.84 16.88
N ALA A 299 -11.24 16.76 17.27
CA ALA A 299 -11.93 15.86 16.35
C ALA A 299 -13.26 16.44 15.84
N GLY A 300 -13.66 17.63 16.28
CA GLY A 300 -14.89 18.29 15.86
C GLY A 300 -14.71 19.06 14.54
N THR A 301 -15.82 19.28 13.83
CA THR A 301 -15.83 20.12 12.62
C THR A 301 -16.07 21.59 12.99
N VAL A 302 -15.04 22.23 13.55
CA VAL A 302 -15.12 23.61 14.06
C VAL A 302 -15.02 24.66 12.94
N SER A 303 -15.64 25.83 13.13
CA SER A 303 -15.46 26.95 12.18
C SER A 303 -14.10 27.62 12.41
N ILE A 304 -13.25 27.63 11.38
CA ILE A 304 -11.91 28.21 11.43
C ILE A 304 -11.79 29.29 10.36
N GLY A 305 -11.68 30.55 10.76
CA GLY A 305 -11.61 31.67 9.82
C GLY A 305 -12.80 31.68 8.85
N GLN A 306 -12.52 31.53 7.56
CA GLN A 306 -13.53 31.44 6.50
C GLN A 306 -14.08 30.02 6.25
N CYS A 307 -13.46 29.01 6.85
CA CYS A 307 -13.86 27.61 6.72
C CYS A 307 -14.98 27.33 7.71
N VAL A 308 -16.22 27.35 7.22
CA VAL A 308 -17.42 27.12 8.04
C VAL A 308 -17.45 25.66 8.48
N GLY A 309 -17.60 25.40 9.78
CA GLY A 309 -17.71 24.06 10.37
C GLY A 309 -19.10 23.42 10.28
N GLY A 310 -19.41 22.51 11.20
CA GLY A 310 -20.65 21.73 11.28
C GLY A 310 -20.70 20.51 10.36
N SER A 311 -21.78 19.73 10.43
CA SER A 311 -21.95 18.49 9.66
C SER A 311 -21.86 18.73 8.15
N LYS A 312 -21.07 17.91 7.46
CA LYS A 312 -20.77 18.05 6.03
C LYS A 312 -21.31 16.86 5.25
N SER A 313 -21.88 17.07 4.07
CA SER A 313 -21.91 16.00 3.07
C SER A 313 -20.49 15.61 2.66
N TRP A 314 -20.33 14.46 2.00
CA TRP A 314 -18.99 13.97 1.66
C TRP A 314 -18.19 14.95 0.79
N GLN A 315 -18.83 15.60 -0.20
CA GLN A 315 -18.17 16.62 -1.01
C GLN A 315 -17.82 17.87 -0.18
N GLU A 316 -18.74 18.34 0.66
CA GLU A 316 -18.47 19.50 1.53
C GLU A 316 -17.35 19.21 2.55
N ALA A 317 -17.11 17.94 2.90
CA ALA A 317 -16.00 17.54 3.76
C ALA A 317 -14.65 17.72 3.05
N LEU A 318 -14.55 17.28 1.79
CA LEU A 318 -13.37 17.51 0.96
C LEU A 318 -13.13 19.01 0.73
N ASP A 319 -14.19 19.78 0.45
CA ASP A 319 -14.12 21.23 0.27
C ASP A 319 -13.68 21.95 1.56
N TYR A 320 -14.15 21.48 2.73
CA TYR A 320 -13.74 22.02 4.03
C TYR A 320 -12.25 21.80 4.28
N VAL A 321 -11.72 20.61 3.98
CA VAL A 321 -10.29 20.33 4.07
C VAL A 321 -9.47 21.19 3.10
N ALA A 322 -9.93 21.35 1.86
CA ALA A 322 -9.30 22.26 0.91
C ALA A 322 -9.29 23.72 1.43
N CYS A 323 -10.35 24.14 2.11
CA CYS A 323 -10.39 25.45 2.77
C CYS A 323 -9.35 25.56 3.90
N LEU A 324 -9.22 24.56 4.77
CA LEU A 324 -8.20 24.55 5.84
C LEU A 324 -6.79 24.70 5.26
N ASN A 325 -6.51 24.02 4.15
CA ASN A 325 -5.26 24.14 3.43
C ASN A 325 -5.04 25.56 2.87
N SER A 326 -6.07 26.21 2.33
CA SER A 326 -5.96 27.57 1.78
C SER A 326 -5.59 28.65 2.81
N ILE A 327 -5.87 28.39 4.10
CA ILE A 327 -5.57 29.32 5.20
C ILE A 327 -4.37 28.89 6.04
N HIS A 328 -3.65 27.85 5.61
CA HIS A 328 -2.52 27.26 6.35
C HIS A 328 -2.89 26.93 7.80
N TYR A 329 -4.01 26.26 8.03
CA TYR A 329 -4.49 25.98 9.39
C TYR A 329 -3.44 25.22 10.22
N LEU A 330 -3.16 25.72 11.43
CA LEU A 330 -2.08 25.27 12.32
C LEU A 330 -0.68 25.30 11.69
N GLY A 331 -0.48 26.12 10.65
CA GLY A 331 0.79 26.22 9.91
C GLY A 331 0.95 25.18 8.80
N TYR A 332 -0.06 24.37 8.52
CA TYR A 332 0.00 23.27 7.54
C TYR A 332 -0.99 23.49 6.38
N TYR A 333 -0.63 22.96 5.21
CA TYR A 333 -1.38 23.11 3.95
C TYR A 333 -1.62 21.77 3.23
N ASP A 334 -1.29 20.67 3.90
CA ASP A 334 -1.35 19.28 3.43
C ASP A 334 -2.36 18.44 4.23
N TRP A 335 -3.37 19.08 4.84
CA TRP A 335 -4.49 18.38 5.46
C TRP A 335 -5.27 17.59 4.40
N ARG A 336 -5.68 16.39 4.77
CA ARG A 336 -6.54 15.53 3.97
C ARG A 336 -7.57 14.84 4.84
N LEU A 337 -8.66 14.39 4.21
CA LEU A 337 -9.57 13.47 4.86
C LEU A 337 -8.89 12.09 4.97
N PRO A 338 -8.84 11.46 6.15
CA PRO A 338 -8.23 10.15 6.31
C PRO A 338 -8.95 9.10 5.47
N ASN A 339 -8.20 8.14 4.95
CA ASN A 339 -8.79 6.97 4.32
C ASN A 339 -9.26 5.97 5.39
N ARG A 340 -9.98 4.92 4.98
CA ARG A 340 -10.53 3.95 5.95
C ARG A 340 -9.47 3.22 6.78
N LYS A 341 -8.28 2.95 6.21
CA LYS A 341 -7.19 2.24 6.91
C LYS A 341 -6.60 3.07 8.03
N GLU A 342 -6.59 4.38 7.88
CA GLU A 342 -6.09 5.31 8.90
C GLU A 342 -7.04 5.40 10.08
N PHE A 343 -8.36 5.47 9.86
CA PHE A 343 -9.32 5.37 10.96
C PHE A 343 -9.31 3.99 11.62
N GLU A 344 -9.25 2.90 10.85
CA GLU A 344 -9.10 1.54 11.40
C GLU A 344 -7.91 1.45 12.36
N SER A 345 -6.80 2.14 12.05
CA SER A 345 -5.61 2.14 12.90
C SER A 345 -5.83 2.79 14.27
N LEU A 346 -6.74 3.75 14.40
CA LEU A 346 -7.05 4.42 15.67
C LEU A 346 -7.91 3.58 16.61
N THR A 347 -8.60 2.56 16.12
CA THR A 347 -9.59 1.81 16.90
C THR A 347 -8.97 0.95 17.99
N ASP A 348 -9.46 1.10 19.22
CA ASP A 348 -9.24 0.15 20.33
C ASP A 348 -10.53 -0.64 20.57
N PHE A 349 -10.55 -1.90 20.13
CA PHE A 349 -11.72 -2.78 20.25
C PHE A 349 -11.97 -3.29 21.68
N SER A 350 -11.09 -2.98 22.63
CA SER A 350 -11.35 -3.16 24.07
C SER A 350 -12.12 -2.00 24.69
N LYS A 351 -12.29 -0.90 23.94
CA LYS A 351 -12.94 0.32 24.39
C LYS A 351 -14.28 0.50 23.68
N TYR A 352 -15.07 1.37 24.28
CA TYR A 352 -16.36 1.78 23.77
C TYR A 352 -16.64 3.17 24.30
N ASN A 353 -17.16 4.01 23.41
CA ASN A 353 -17.64 5.34 23.70
C ASN A 353 -16.60 6.31 24.31
N PRO A 354 -15.54 6.68 23.57
CA PRO A 354 -15.19 6.23 22.22
C PRO A 354 -14.34 4.94 22.22
N ALA A 355 -14.30 4.24 21.08
CA ALA A 355 -13.44 3.09 20.82
C ALA A 355 -12.01 3.54 20.43
N LEU A 356 -11.40 4.38 21.25
CA LEU A 356 -10.02 4.87 21.08
C LEU A 356 -9.18 4.47 22.31
N PRO A 357 -7.84 4.36 22.17
CA PRO A 357 -6.97 4.12 23.31
C PRO A 357 -7.19 5.14 24.43
N GLY A 358 -7.14 4.72 25.69
CA GLY A 358 -7.48 5.59 26.82
C GLY A 358 -6.59 6.83 27.00
N ASP A 359 -5.43 6.85 26.34
CA ASP A 359 -4.44 7.93 26.31
C ASP A 359 -4.45 8.71 24.98
N HIS A 360 -5.57 8.74 24.25
CA HIS A 360 -5.64 9.28 22.88
C HIS A 360 -5.37 10.79 22.72
N LEU A 361 -5.40 11.59 23.79
CA LEU A 361 -5.17 13.05 23.81
C LEU A 361 -6.12 13.92 22.95
N PHE A 362 -6.91 13.34 22.05
CA PHE A 362 -7.93 14.03 21.26
C PHE A 362 -9.03 14.65 22.12
N SER A 363 -9.51 15.82 21.72
CA SER A 363 -10.70 16.47 22.26
C SER A 363 -11.88 16.31 21.31
N THR A 364 -13.10 16.57 21.81
CA THR A 364 -14.37 16.63 21.03
C THR A 364 -14.72 15.40 20.18
N VAL A 365 -14.05 14.27 20.42
CA VAL A 365 -14.43 12.97 19.84
C VAL A 365 -15.87 12.66 20.19
N HIS A 366 -16.67 12.25 19.20
CA HIS A 366 -18.07 11.91 19.43
C HIS A 366 -18.20 10.80 20.49
N SER A 367 -19.10 11.02 21.45
CA SER A 367 -19.41 10.09 22.53
C SER A 367 -20.88 10.22 22.99
N LEU A 368 -21.42 9.15 23.58
CA LEU A 368 -22.82 8.98 23.97
C LEU A 368 -23.05 9.51 25.39
N PRO A 369 -24.23 10.09 25.65
CA PRO A 369 -25.31 10.32 24.68
C PRO A 369 -24.92 11.38 23.65
N ALA A 370 -25.13 11.10 22.36
CA ALA A 370 -24.82 12.06 21.31
C ALA A 370 -25.67 13.31 21.56
N PRO A 371 -25.09 14.53 21.54
CA PRO A 371 -25.91 15.72 21.64
C PRO A 371 -26.84 15.76 20.42
N ALA A 372 -28.15 15.56 20.65
CA ALA A 372 -29.13 15.60 19.59
C ALA A 372 -29.23 17.01 18.97
N PRO A 373 -29.45 17.16 17.64
CA PRO A 373 -29.08 16.26 16.54
C PRO A 373 -27.70 16.64 15.99
N GLY A 374 -26.78 15.68 15.95
CA GLY A 374 -25.43 15.81 15.39
C GLY A 374 -25.03 14.58 14.57
N PRO A 375 -23.97 14.66 13.77
CA PRO A 375 -23.47 13.53 13.00
C PRO A 375 -22.91 12.45 13.93
N ASP A 376 -23.21 11.19 13.66
CA ASP A 376 -22.72 10.06 14.46
C ASP A 376 -21.36 9.55 13.94
N TYR A 377 -20.98 9.91 12.72
CA TYR A 377 -19.81 9.37 12.05
C TYR A 377 -18.78 10.45 11.68
N TYR A 378 -17.60 9.97 11.32
CA TYR A 378 -16.55 10.73 10.64
C TYR A 378 -16.40 10.25 9.21
N TRP A 379 -16.41 11.17 8.24
CA TRP A 379 -16.18 10.79 6.84
C TRP A 379 -14.77 10.26 6.64
N THR A 380 -14.64 9.21 5.82
CA THR A 380 -13.36 8.83 5.23
C THR A 380 -13.28 9.29 3.78
N SER A 381 -12.08 9.41 3.22
CA SER A 381 -11.87 9.68 1.79
C SER A 381 -12.11 8.46 0.90
N THR A 382 -12.29 7.28 1.48
CA THR A 382 -12.47 6.02 0.75
C THR A 382 -13.93 5.83 0.34
N THR A 383 -14.14 5.64 -0.96
CA THR A 383 -15.44 5.29 -1.54
C THR A 383 -15.79 3.84 -1.28
N HIS A 384 -17.04 3.57 -0.94
CA HIS A 384 -17.56 2.20 -0.82
C HIS A 384 -18.06 1.73 -2.18
N THR A 385 -17.59 0.57 -2.66
CA THR A 385 -17.83 0.15 -4.06
C THR A 385 -19.25 -0.31 -4.38
N ALA A 386 -20.12 -0.53 -3.40
CA ALA A 386 -21.47 -1.04 -3.68
C ALA A 386 -22.41 0.04 -4.21
N ASN A 387 -22.26 1.30 -3.79
CA ASN A 387 -23.23 2.38 -4.01
C ASN A 387 -22.54 3.76 -4.19
N ASN A 388 -23.32 4.83 -4.39
CA ASN A 388 -22.83 6.21 -4.28
C ASN A 388 -22.57 6.61 -2.81
N SER A 389 -21.79 5.79 -2.12
CA SER A 389 -21.52 5.86 -0.69
C SER A 389 -20.01 5.98 -0.45
N ALA A 390 -19.63 6.53 0.70
CA ALA A 390 -18.27 6.48 1.23
C ALA A 390 -18.26 5.67 2.52
N TRP A 391 -17.08 5.19 2.90
CA TRP A 391 -16.90 4.65 4.23
C TRP A 391 -16.97 5.78 5.25
N ALA A 392 -17.61 5.54 6.38
CA ALA A 392 -17.68 6.46 7.51
C ALA A 392 -17.36 5.73 8.83
N TYR A 393 -16.58 6.38 9.68
CA TYR A 393 -16.08 5.83 10.94
C TYR A 393 -17.00 6.18 12.11
N PHE A 394 -17.49 5.16 12.79
CA PHE A 394 -18.36 5.26 13.96
C PHE A 394 -17.54 5.14 15.25
N SER A 395 -17.09 6.28 15.76
CA SER A 395 -16.13 6.34 16.89
C SER A 395 -16.62 5.70 18.19
N PHE A 396 -17.92 5.44 18.36
CA PHE A 396 -18.46 4.85 19.58
C PHE A 396 -18.03 3.40 19.78
N GLU A 397 -18.03 2.60 18.72
CA GLU A 397 -17.60 1.19 18.77
C GLU A 397 -16.47 0.88 17.78
N GLY A 398 -16.02 1.87 17.00
CA GLY A 398 -14.90 1.75 16.08
C GLY A 398 -15.26 1.06 14.77
N SER A 399 -16.55 0.98 14.42
CA SER A 399 -17.02 0.35 13.19
C SER A 399 -16.90 1.27 11.97
N LEU A 400 -16.74 0.66 10.80
CA LEU A 400 -16.82 1.34 9.51
C LEU A 400 -18.12 0.92 8.81
N GLN A 401 -18.94 1.91 8.49
CA GLN A 401 -20.22 1.74 7.81
C GLN A 401 -20.19 2.39 6.42
N ASP A 402 -21.09 1.99 5.54
CA ASP A 402 -21.32 2.69 4.28
C ASP A 402 -22.35 3.80 4.48
N GLU A 403 -21.97 5.03 4.15
CA GLU A 403 -22.84 6.20 4.26
C GLU A 403 -22.98 6.90 2.90
N PHE A 404 -24.21 7.30 2.57
CA PHE A 404 -24.51 7.91 1.26
C PHE A 404 -23.84 9.28 1.12
N LYS A 405 -23.13 9.50 0.00
CA LYS A 405 -22.38 10.76 -0.24
C LYS A 405 -23.27 11.99 -0.35
N SER A 406 -24.50 11.84 -0.86
CA SER A 406 -25.44 12.94 -1.10
C SER A 406 -26.36 13.16 0.11
N GLY A 407 -26.39 14.41 0.61
CA GLY A 407 -26.99 14.86 1.87
C GLY A 407 -28.49 14.60 2.09
N SER A 408 -28.86 13.34 2.26
CA SER A 408 -29.92 12.95 3.18
C SER A 408 -29.62 13.55 4.57
N VAL A 409 -30.63 13.74 5.42
CA VAL A 409 -30.45 14.12 6.84
C VAL A 409 -29.51 13.13 7.57
N THR A 410 -29.33 11.93 7.02
CA THR A 410 -28.41 10.87 7.47
C THR A 410 -27.02 10.89 6.82
N GLY A 411 -26.78 11.71 5.78
CA GLY A 411 -25.52 11.76 5.02
C GLY A 411 -24.73 13.05 5.25
N LYS A 412 -24.80 13.59 6.46
CA LYS A 412 -23.95 14.69 6.90
C LYS A 412 -23.16 14.23 8.11
N ASP A 413 -21.85 14.14 7.97
CA ASP A 413 -20.93 13.62 8.99
C ASP A 413 -19.85 14.62 9.36
N SER A 414 -19.11 14.32 10.43
CA SER A 414 -17.99 15.13 10.89
C SER A 414 -16.75 14.89 10.03
N VAL A 415 -15.89 15.91 10.01
CA VAL A 415 -14.59 15.92 9.34
C VAL A 415 -13.51 15.93 10.40
N TRP A 416 -12.63 14.95 10.36
CA TRP A 416 -11.46 14.87 11.23
C TRP A 416 -10.20 14.70 10.36
N PRO A 417 -9.54 15.81 9.98
CA PRO A 417 -8.41 15.78 9.06
C PRO A 417 -7.14 15.17 9.64
N VAL A 418 -6.35 14.58 8.73
CA VAL A 418 -5.01 14.05 8.98
C VAL A 418 -3.99 14.65 8.02
N ARG A 419 -2.71 14.51 8.33
CA ARG A 419 -1.59 14.84 7.46
C ARG A 419 -0.42 13.88 7.66
N GLY A 420 0.53 13.89 6.73
CA GLY A 420 1.64 12.94 6.72
C GLY A 420 1.22 11.52 6.31
N GLY A 421 1.93 10.52 6.81
CA GLY A 421 1.83 9.13 6.36
C GLY A 421 2.53 8.89 5.02
N ILE A 422 2.43 7.66 4.50
CA ILE A 422 2.93 7.33 3.16
C ILE A 422 1.95 7.88 2.15
N ILE A 423 2.37 8.87 1.38
CA ILE A 423 1.62 9.40 0.25
C ILE A 423 2.57 9.31 -0.94
N ASP A 424 2.20 8.51 -1.95
CA ASP A 424 2.88 8.61 -3.23
C ASP A 424 2.71 10.07 -3.70
N PRO A 425 3.78 10.76 -4.14
CA PRO A 425 3.63 12.11 -4.67
C PRO A 425 2.55 12.15 -5.76
N PRO A 426 1.87 13.28 -6.00
CA PRO A 426 0.81 13.32 -6.99
C PRO A 426 1.28 12.81 -8.36
N ILE A 427 0.39 12.17 -9.12
CA ILE A 427 0.64 11.86 -10.52
C ILE A 427 0.62 13.18 -11.30
N LEU A 428 1.73 13.50 -11.95
CA LEU A 428 1.96 14.76 -12.66
C LEU A 428 1.95 14.62 -14.19
N ASN A 429 1.31 13.57 -14.70
CA ASN A 429 1.22 13.30 -16.14
C ASN A 429 0.71 14.49 -16.97
N GLU A 430 -0.27 15.24 -16.45
CA GLU A 430 -0.85 16.41 -17.14
C GLU A 430 0.11 17.61 -17.18
N LEU A 431 1.15 17.61 -16.36
CA LEU A 431 2.18 18.66 -16.34
C LEU A 431 3.36 18.36 -17.25
N VAL A 432 3.37 17.21 -17.92
CA VAL A 432 4.50 16.80 -18.77
C VAL A 432 4.04 16.39 -20.16
N HIS A 433 4.67 16.97 -21.17
CA HIS A 433 4.51 16.58 -22.55
C HIS A 433 5.61 15.58 -22.96
N VAL A 434 5.20 14.54 -23.69
CA VAL A 434 6.13 13.62 -24.33
C VAL A 434 6.14 13.87 -25.83
N ASP A 435 7.31 14.22 -26.36
CA ASP A 435 7.50 14.41 -27.79
C ASP A 435 7.50 13.05 -28.51
N ARG A 436 6.35 12.71 -29.09
CA ARG A 436 6.09 11.39 -29.69
C ARG A 436 7.00 11.08 -30.87
N ASP A 437 7.41 12.10 -31.60
CA ASP A 437 8.25 11.96 -32.79
C ASP A 437 9.72 11.70 -32.42
N LYS A 438 10.08 11.93 -31.14
CA LYS A 438 11.43 11.71 -30.61
C LYS A 438 11.57 10.41 -29.80
N ILE A 439 10.54 9.59 -29.70
CA ILE A 439 10.65 8.29 -29.02
C ILE A 439 11.47 7.34 -29.89
N VAL A 440 12.57 6.85 -29.33
CA VAL A 440 13.48 5.91 -29.98
C VAL A 440 13.38 4.56 -29.28
N THR A 441 13.31 3.48 -30.04
CA THR A 441 13.34 2.11 -29.49
C THR A 441 14.51 1.32 -30.06
N LYS A 442 15.10 0.45 -29.25
CA LYS A 442 16.19 -0.45 -29.65
C LYS A 442 16.01 -1.82 -29.01
N PHE A 443 16.24 -2.87 -29.78
CA PHE A 443 16.20 -4.24 -29.28
C PHE A 443 17.59 -4.88 -29.32
N PHE A 444 17.98 -5.49 -28.22
CA PHE A 444 19.23 -6.23 -28.04
C PHE A 444 18.88 -7.69 -27.74
N PRO A 445 19.11 -8.63 -28.68
CA PRO A 445 18.68 -10.03 -28.53
C PRO A 445 19.54 -10.85 -27.57
N ALA A 446 20.61 -10.28 -26.99
CA ALA A 446 21.49 -10.98 -26.07
C ALA A 446 20.77 -11.20 -24.72
N PRO A 447 20.67 -12.45 -24.23
CA PRO A 447 20.04 -12.72 -22.94
C PRO A 447 20.75 -12.02 -21.78
N VAL A 448 19.97 -11.49 -20.84
CA VAL A 448 20.46 -10.89 -19.59
C VAL A 448 19.66 -11.43 -18.40
N ALA A 449 20.18 -11.24 -17.18
CA ALA A 449 19.41 -11.52 -15.97
C ALA A 449 18.13 -10.66 -15.96
N GLY A 450 16.96 -11.30 -15.78
CA GLY A 450 15.66 -10.62 -15.88
C GLY A 450 15.14 -10.41 -17.31
N GLY A 451 15.90 -10.80 -18.34
CA GLY A 451 15.51 -10.67 -19.75
C GLY A 451 16.09 -11.80 -20.62
N PRO A 452 15.65 -13.06 -20.45
CA PRO A 452 16.19 -14.19 -21.21
C PRO A 452 15.95 -14.10 -22.72
N ALA A 453 14.93 -13.34 -23.16
CA ALA A 453 14.66 -13.09 -24.58
C ALA A 453 15.30 -11.80 -25.12
N GLY A 454 16.17 -11.15 -24.33
CA GLY A 454 16.86 -9.91 -24.68
C GLY A 454 16.30 -8.66 -23.99
N THR A 455 16.91 -7.52 -24.29
CA THR A 455 16.58 -6.21 -23.71
C THR A 455 15.94 -5.31 -24.77
N PHE A 456 14.79 -4.73 -24.47
CA PHE A 456 14.11 -3.73 -25.28
C PHE A 456 14.20 -2.36 -24.59
N ILE A 457 14.93 -1.43 -25.18
CA ILE A 457 15.12 -0.08 -24.64
C ILE A 457 14.14 0.88 -25.30
N ILE A 458 13.41 1.64 -24.50
CA ILE A 458 12.59 2.77 -24.92
C ILE A 458 13.23 4.04 -24.39
N THR A 459 13.64 4.94 -25.28
CA THR A 459 14.13 6.27 -24.94
C THR A 459 13.04 7.30 -25.25
N ALA A 460 12.64 8.08 -24.26
CA ALA A 460 11.63 9.13 -24.39
C ALA A 460 12.11 10.44 -23.75
N ILE A 461 11.64 11.57 -24.28
CA ILE A 461 11.92 12.91 -23.75
C ILE A 461 10.64 13.47 -23.15
N PHE A 462 10.73 13.85 -21.88
CA PHE A 462 9.64 14.38 -21.09
C PHE A 462 9.90 15.85 -20.79
N THR A 463 9.02 16.74 -21.22
CA THR A 463 9.13 18.20 -21.03
C THR A 463 8.09 18.67 -20.01
N ASN A 464 8.50 19.36 -18.95
CA ASN A 464 7.55 20.01 -18.06
C ASN A 464 6.85 21.17 -18.79
N THR A 465 5.55 21.07 -18.97
CA THR A 465 4.69 22.06 -19.64
C THR A 465 3.90 22.93 -18.69
N ASN A 466 4.13 22.83 -17.38
CA ASN A 466 3.45 23.63 -16.39
C ASN A 466 3.69 25.13 -16.63
N ASN A 467 2.63 25.90 -16.84
CA ASN A 467 2.70 27.34 -17.13
C ASN A 467 2.66 28.22 -15.87
N THR A 468 2.59 27.62 -14.68
CA THR A 468 2.43 28.33 -13.39
C THR A 468 3.75 28.67 -12.69
N SER A 469 4.90 28.45 -13.33
CA SER A 469 6.25 28.63 -12.75
C SER A 469 6.62 27.66 -11.61
N ILE A 470 5.80 26.65 -11.33
CA ILE A 470 6.04 25.64 -10.28
C ILE A 470 6.87 24.48 -10.87
N PRO A 471 8.11 24.23 -10.37
CA PRO A 471 8.92 23.10 -10.79
C PRO A 471 8.38 21.78 -10.21
N ILE A 472 8.68 20.67 -10.89
CA ILE A 472 8.41 19.33 -10.35
C ILE A 472 9.64 18.92 -9.53
N PHE A 473 9.46 18.77 -8.23
CA PHE A 473 10.52 18.38 -7.29
C PHE A 473 10.61 16.85 -7.17
N LYS A 474 11.84 16.33 -7.27
CA LYS A 474 12.17 14.89 -7.23
C LYS A 474 11.24 14.06 -8.13
N PRO A 475 11.21 14.36 -9.45
CA PRO A 475 10.41 13.58 -10.37
C PRO A 475 10.85 12.12 -10.34
N PHE A 476 9.92 11.18 -10.45
CA PHE A 476 10.22 9.77 -10.74
C PHE A 476 9.10 9.14 -11.55
N PHE A 477 9.43 8.11 -12.33
CA PHE A 477 8.44 7.34 -13.09
C PHE A 477 8.08 6.07 -12.36
N LYS A 478 6.79 5.74 -12.29
CA LYS A 478 6.30 4.44 -11.80
C LYS A 478 5.68 3.68 -12.97
N VAL A 479 6.05 2.42 -13.14
CA VAL A 479 5.50 1.54 -14.17
C VAL A 479 4.05 1.21 -13.83
N ALA A 480 3.11 1.76 -14.58
CA ALA A 480 1.68 1.52 -14.39
C ALA A 480 1.25 0.17 -15.01
N GLU A 481 1.84 -0.22 -16.14
CA GLU A 481 1.61 -1.51 -16.79
C GLU A 481 2.92 -2.00 -17.40
N LEU A 482 3.25 -3.28 -17.18
CA LEU A 482 4.26 -3.98 -17.95
C LEU A 482 3.83 -5.44 -18.12
N SER A 483 3.31 -5.77 -19.30
CA SER A 483 2.70 -7.09 -19.53
C SER A 483 3.71 -8.14 -19.99
N GLY A 484 3.30 -9.41 -19.95
CA GLY A 484 4.12 -10.54 -20.38
C GLY A 484 5.14 -11.03 -19.34
N GLY A 485 5.05 -10.57 -18.09
CA GLY A 485 6.01 -10.88 -17.03
C GLY A 485 7.37 -10.21 -17.23
N ASN A 486 7.46 -9.25 -18.15
CA ASN A 486 8.68 -8.48 -18.43
C ASN A 486 9.05 -7.63 -17.21
N LEU A 487 10.34 -7.30 -17.10
CA LEU A 487 10.88 -6.53 -15.97
C LEU A 487 11.56 -5.26 -16.48
N LEU A 488 11.39 -4.15 -15.77
CA LEU A 488 12.22 -2.96 -15.94
C LEU A 488 13.56 -3.19 -15.24
N LEU A 489 14.61 -3.43 -16.02
CA LEU A 489 15.93 -3.85 -15.54
C LEU A 489 16.67 -2.75 -14.78
N ASN A 490 16.44 -1.49 -15.16
CA ASN A 490 17.10 -0.33 -14.58
C ASN A 490 16.27 0.39 -13.51
N ALA A 491 15.28 -0.29 -12.92
CA ALA A 491 14.49 0.27 -11.83
C ALA A 491 15.34 0.52 -10.56
N ASP A 492 14.95 1.52 -9.76
CA ASP A 492 15.72 2.03 -8.61
C ASP A 492 15.99 0.95 -7.55
N GLY A 493 15.06 0.00 -7.38
CA GLY A 493 15.14 -1.13 -6.44
C GLY A 493 15.67 -2.44 -7.04
N GLY A 494 16.14 -2.41 -8.30
CA GLY A 494 16.47 -3.61 -9.07
C GLY A 494 15.32 -4.08 -9.96
N ALA A 495 15.57 -5.13 -10.77
CA ALA A 495 14.66 -5.53 -11.84
C ALA A 495 13.26 -5.95 -11.34
N GLU A 496 12.21 -5.21 -11.73
CA GLU A 496 10.84 -5.40 -11.25
C GLU A 496 9.80 -5.11 -12.35
N GLY A 497 8.58 -5.64 -12.22
CA GLY A 497 7.48 -5.48 -13.19
C GLY A 497 6.68 -4.19 -13.01
N ALA A 498 5.33 -4.30 -13.08
CA ALA A 498 4.45 -3.18 -12.76
C ALA A 498 4.62 -2.76 -11.29
N GLY A 499 4.66 -1.45 -11.03
CA GLY A 499 4.99 -0.87 -9.72
C GLY A 499 6.45 -0.40 -9.60
N ALA A 500 7.35 -0.90 -10.44
CA ALA A 500 8.75 -0.52 -10.45
C ALA A 500 8.92 1.00 -10.63
N THR A 501 9.86 1.60 -9.92
CA THR A 501 10.19 3.03 -10.03
C THR A 501 11.50 3.24 -10.79
N LEU A 502 11.57 4.35 -11.51
CA LEU A 502 12.78 4.83 -12.16
C LEU A 502 12.91 6.33 -11.94
N THR A 503 13.95 6.73 -11.23
CA THR A 503 14.26 8.14 -10.99
C THR A 503 15.08 8.69 -12.15
N PRO A 504 14.57 9.66 -12.94
CA PRO A 504 15.31 10.30 -14.01
C PRO A 504 16.41 11.21 -13.43
N ASP A 505 17.54 11.29 -14.13
CA ASP A 505 18.61 12.23 -13.79
C ASP A 505 18.24 13.64 -14.30
N VAL A 506 17.77 14.48 -13.38
CA VAL A 506 17.48 15.91 -13.62
C VAL A 506 18.54 16.84 -13.02
N GLY A 507 19.63 16.30 -12.47
CA GLY A 507 20.76 17.08 -11.93
C GLY A 507 20.52 17.75 -10.57
N ASP A 508 19.52 18.63 -10.44
CA ASP A 508 19.25 19.43 -9.23
C ASP A 508 17.96 19.04 -8.49
N ASP A 509 17.45 17.83 -8.75
CA ASP A 509 16.17 17.31 -8.28
C ASP A 509 14.94 18.15 -8.71
N LEU A 510 15.09 19.10 -9.63
CA LEU A 510 14.00 19.93 -10.15
C LEU A 510 13.85 19.71 -11.64
N LEU A 511 12.61 19.46 -12.09
CA LEU A 511 12.25 19.58 -13.49
C LEU A 511 11.47 20.89 -13.66
N SER A 512 12.17 21.93 -14.09
CA SER A 512 11.62 23.28 -14.20
C SER A 512 10.66 23.43 -15.39
N PRO A 513 9.73 24.39 -15.37
CA PRO A 513 8.88 24.71 -16.53
C PRO A 513 9.69 24.93 -17.82
N GLY A 514 9.35 24.17 -18.86
CA GLY A 514 10.05 24.16 -20.16
C GLY A 514 11.29 23.25 -20.21
N GLU A 515 11.78 22.77 -19.08
CA GLU A 515 12.90 21.84 -19.00
C GLU A 515 12.47 20.45 -19.48
N SER A 516 13.42 19.72 -20.08
CA SER A 516 13.18 18.39 -20.60
C SER A 516 14.20 17.39 -20.07
N VAL A 517 13.73 16.20 -19.72
CA VAL A 517 14.58 15.09 -19.29
C VAL A 517 14.44 13.92 -20.26
N THR A 518 15.58 13.28 -20.57
CA THR A 518 15.62 12.08 -21.41
C THR A 518 15.69 10.85 -20.52
N VAL A 519 14.77 9.90 -20.72
CA VAL A 519 14.64 8.72 -19.86
C VAL A 519 14.74 7.47 -20.72
N ASN A 520 15.55 6.52 -20.26
CA ASN A 520 15.69 5.20 -20.85
C ASN A 520 14.97 4.17 -19.98
N PHE A 521 14.01 3.46 -20.54
CA PHE A 521 13.37 2.30 -19.90
C PHE A 521 13.96 1.03 -20.50
N GLU A 522 14.74 0.28 -19.71
CA GLU A 522 15.40 -0.95 -20.14
C GLU A 522 14.56 -2.17 -19.79
N ILE A 523 13.81 -2.71 -20.75
CA ILE A 523 12.84 -3.77 -20.50
C ILE A 523 13.46 -5.13 -20.81
N GLY A 524 13.62 -5.97 -19.79
CA GLY A 524 14.00 -7.36 -19.91
C GLY A 524 12.82 -8.20 -20.38
N LEU A 525 12.93 -8.78 -21.58
CA LEU A 525 11.88 -9.60 -22.17
C LEU A 525 11.97 -11.03 -21.64
N GLN A 526 10.87 -11.54 -21.10
CA GLN A 526 10.78 -12.98 -20.74
C GLN A 526 10.57 -13.84 -21.97
N LYS A 527 9.81 -13.33 -22.95
CA LYS A 527 9.50 -13.99 -24.22
C LYS A 527 9.52 -12.96 -25.34
N PRO A 528 9.85 -13.35 -26.58
CA PRO A 528 9.90 -12.44 -27.72
C PRO A 528 8.50 -12.16 -28.31
N ASN A 529 7.56 -11.75 -27.46
CA ASN A 529 6.17 -11.45 -27.83
C ASN A 529 5.91 -9.94 -27.70
N SER A 530 4.83 -9.47 -28.34
CA SER A 530 4.29 -8.12 -28.09
C SER A 530 3.92 -7.93 -26.62
N PHE A 531 4.10 -6.71 -26.12
CA PHE A 531 3.79 -6.35 -24.73
C PHE A 531 3.23 -4.92 -24.64
N SER A 532 2.59 -4.64 -23.52
CA SER A 532 2.11 -3.31 -23.14
C SER A 532 3.05 -2.74 -22.10
N PHE A 533 3.35 -1.45 -22.23
CA PHE A 533 4.16 -0.72 -21.26
C PHE A 533 3.56 0.67 -21.03
N SER A 534 3.37 1.06 -19.78
CA SER A 534 2.95 2.41 -19.44
C SER A 534 3.64 2.88 -18.17
N VAL A 535 3.88 4.19 -18.10
CA VAL A 535 4.47 4.85 -16.94
C VAL A 535 3.68 6.09 -16.59
N ASP A 536 3.64 6.37 -15.30
CA ASP A 536 3.10 7.59 -14.73
C ASP A 536 4.26 8.37 -14.09
N LEU A 537 4.29 9.69 -14.30
CA LEU A 537 5.23 10.59 -13.64
C LEU A 537 4.67 10.99 -12.28
N TYR A 538 5.51 10.93 -11.26
CA TYR A 538 5.25 11.35 -9.89
C TYR A 538 6.27 12.43 -9.52
N GLY A 539 5.92 13.29 -8.56
CA GLY A 539 6.83 14.28 -7.99
C GLY A 539 6.12 15.25 -7.05
N GLY A 540 6.90 16.03 -6.29
CA GLY A 540 6.38 17.13 -5.50
C GLY A 540 6.08 18.36 -6.37
N LEU A 541 5.06 19.12 -5.98
CA LEU A 541 4.85 20.48 -6.46
C LEU A 541 5.18 21.40 -5.28
N HIS A 542 6.24 22.20 -5.41
CA HIS A 542 6.73 23.09 -4.36
C HIS A 542 6.52 24.56 -4.70
#